data_AF-A0A3D4AEC9-F1
#
_entry.id   AF-A0A3D4AEC9-F1
#
_cell.length_a   1.000
_cell.length_b   1.000
_cell.length_c   1.000
_cell.angle_alpha   90.00
_cell.angle_beta   90.00
_cell.angle_gamma   90.00
#
_symmetry.space_group_name_H-M   'P 1'
#
loop_
_entity.id
_entity.type
_entity.pdbx_description
1 polymer ?
#
loop_
_entity_poly.entity_id
_entity_poly.type
_entity_poly.pdbx_seq_one_letter_code
_entity_poly.pdbx_strand_id
1 'polypeptide(L)'
;MKTKTLHFLLLLTSLVGYLEWSGDSHSFLVEAEWELFSKVFTSPQSVIHPFILLPFMGQILLVITLFQRKPSKTLTYIGIGCLGLLLVCMFLIGIISLKYKIVCSTIPFLVLSVYTIKHHSTKKIITLKGD
;
A
#
# COMPACT_ATOMS: atom_id res chain seq x y z
N MET A 1 16.50 8.47 8.59
CA MET A 1 15.93 8.83 7.27
C MET A 1 14.89 9.92 7.46
N LYS A 2 14.74 10.85 6.49
CA LYS A 2 13.63 11.82 6.53
C LYS A 2 12.32 11.04 6.38
N THR A 3 11.32 11.27 7.24
CA THR A 3 10.03 10.57 7.23
C THR A 3 9.36 10.57 5.84
N LYS A 4 9.55 11.64 5.07
CA LYS A 4 9.06 11.76 3.69
C LYS A 4 9.64 10.70 2.75
N THR A 5 10.92 10.35 2.90
CA THR A 5 11.56 9.30 2.09
C THR A 5 10.91 7.94 2.33
N LEU A 6 10.55 7.63 3.59
CA LEU A 6 9.87 6.38 3.91
C LEU A 6 8.48 6.30 3.28
N HIS A 7 7.71 7.38 3.33
CA HIS A 7 6.38 7.41 2.72
C HIS A 7 6.46 7.30 1.20
N PHE A 8 7.48 7.90 0.58
CA PHE A 8 7.72 7.78 -0.85
C PHE A 8 8.11 6.34 -1.24
N LEU A 9 8.99 5.69 -0.48
CA LEU A 9 9.33 4.28 -0.71
C LEU A 9 8.12 3.35 -0.50
N LEU A 10 7.27 3.63 0.50
CA LEU A 10 6.02 2.88 0.71
C LEU A 10 5.09 3.00 -0.49
N LEU A 11 4.96 4.20 -1.06
CA LEU A 11 4.19 4.44 -2.28
C LEU A 11 4.73 3.63 -3.47
N LEU A 12 6.04 3.71 -3.72
CA LEU A 12 6.65 2.96 -4.82
C LEU A 12 6.48 1.45 -4.66
N THR A 13 6.69 0.94 -3.45
CA THR A 13 6.55 -0.50 -3.20
C THR A 13 5.10 -0.98 -3.19
N SER A 14 4.13 -0.13 -2.87
CA SER A 14 2.72 -0.49 -3.00
C SER A 14 2.27 -0.68 -4.45
N LEU A 15 2.87 0.03 -5.41
CA LEU A 15 2.51 -0.06 -6.83
C LEU A 15 2.96 -1.37 -7.48
N VAL A 16 3.99 -2.02 -6.92
CA VAL A 16 4.61 -3.24 -7.46
C VAL A 16 3.86 -4.51 -7.03
N GLY A 17 2.85 -4.41 -6.15
CA GLY A 17 2.08 -5.57 -5.71
C GLY A 17 1.42 -6.29 -6.88
N TYR A 18 1.66 -7.60 -7.00
CA TYR A 18 1.10 -8.42 -8.08
C TYR A 18 -0.23 -9.04 -7.63
N LEU A 19 -1.31 -8.72 -8.34
CA LEU A 19 -2.67 -9.15 -8.09
C LEU A 19 -3.03 -10.32 -9.01
N GLU A 20 -3.61 -11.37 -8.43
CA GLU A 20 -4.18 -12.50 -9.16
C GLU A 20 -5.56 -12.76 -8.58
N TRP A 21 -6.59 -12.81 -9.44
CA TRP A 21 -7.97 -13.05 -9.02
C TRP A 21 -8.66 -14.00 -10.00
N SER A 22 -9.95 -14.24 -9.81
CA SER A 22 -10.73 -15.27 -10.52
C SER A 22 -10.48 -15.33 -12.03
N GLY A 23 -10.22 -16.54 -12.55
CA GLY A 23 -9.77 -16.77 -13.93
C GLY A 23 -8.25 -16.74 -14.00
N ASP A 24 -7.65 -16.99 -15.17
CA ASP A 24 -6.20 -16.78 -15.39
C ASP A 24 -5.80 -15.29 -15.40
N SER A 25 -6.61 -14.44 -14.75
CA SER A 25 -6.48 -12.98 -14.70
C SER A 25 -5.48 -12.57 -13.64
N HIS A 26 -4.48 -11.84 -14.10
CA HIS A 26 -3.41 -11.32 -13.28
C HIS A 26 -3.04 -9.92 -13.77
N SER A 27 -2.66 -9.05 -12.84
CA SER A 27 -2.15 -7.72 -13.15
C SER A 27 -1.33 -7.17 -12.01
N PHE A 28 -0.42 -6.26 -12.29
CA PHE A 28 0.20 -5.47 -11.23
C PHE A 28 -0.78 -4.41 -10.71
N LEU A 29 -0.65 -3.98 -9.46
CA LEU A 29 -1.48 -2.92 -8.89
C LEU A 29 -1.43 -1.64 -9.73
N VAL A 30 -0.24 -1.26 -10.23
CA VAL A 30 -0.11 -0.13 -11.16
C VAL A 30 -0.90 -0.31 -12.46
N GLU A 31 -0.96 -1.53 -13.00
CA GLU A 31 -1.72 -1.84 -14.22
C GLU A 31 -3.22 -1.80 -13.92
N ALA A 32 -3.64 -2.37 -12.79
CA ALA A 32 -5.03 -2.37 -12.36
C ALA A 32 -5.55 -0.95 -12.06
N GLU A 33 -4.73 -0.10 -11.46
CA GLU A 33 -5.04 1.32 -11.20
C GLU A 33 -5.10 2.14 -12.50
N TRP A 34 -4.22 1.86 -13.45
CA TRP A 34 -4.28 2.47 -14.78
C TRP A 34 -5.52 2.04 -15.55
N GLU A 35 -5.87 0.77 -15.46
CA GLU A 35 -7.09 0.22 -16.04
C GLU A 35 -8.33 0.84 -15.40
N LEU A 36 -8.36 1.01 -14.08
CA LEU A 36 -9.41 1.75 -13.37
C LEU A 36 -9.54 3.16 -13.93
N PHE A 37 -8.44 3.90 -14.08
CA PHE A 37 -8.47 5.28 -14.59
C PHE A 37 -8.97 5.37 -16.03
N SER A 38 -8.62 4.42 -16.90
CA SER A 38 -9.07 4.42 -18.29
C SER A 38 -10.52 3.95 -18.44
N LYS A 39 -10.95 2.95 -17.66
CA LYS A 39 -12.28 2.35 -17.76
C LYS A 39 -13.34 3.03 -16.90
N VAL A 40 -12.99 3.83 -15.89
CA VAL A 40 -14.00 4.57 -15.11
C VAL A 40 -14.83 5.52 -15.99
N PHE A 41 -14.24 6.05 -17.07
CA PHE A 41 -14.91 6.94 -18.01
C PHE A 41 -15.72 6.22 -19.10
N THR A 42 -15.51 4.92 -19.31
CA THR A 42 -16.11 4.17 -20.43
C THR A 42 -17.00 3.01 -19.97
N SER A 43 -16.65 2.32 -18.88
CA SER A 43 -17.38 1.16 -18.33
C SER A 43 -17.04 0.96 -16.84
N PRO A 44 -17.58 1.79 -15.93
CA PRO A 44 -17.18 1.79 -14.52
C PRO A 44 -17.53 0.50 -13.77
N GLN A 45 -18.57 -0.23 -14.18
CA GLN A 45 -19.03 -1.43 -13.46
C GLN A 45 -18.03 -2.59 -13.49
N SER A 46 -17.17 -2.69 -14.51
CA SER A 46 -16.22 -3.80 -14.66
C SER A 46 -14.87 -3.56 -13.97
N VAL A 47 -14.62 -2.34 -13.47
CA VAL A 47 -13.35 -1.94 -12.83
C VAL A 47 -13.49 -1.56 -11.35
N ILE A 48 -14.71 -1.48 -10.83
CA ILE A 48 -14.95 -1.29 -9.38
C ILE A 48 -14.70 -2.63 -8.66
N HIS A 49 -13.42 -2.91 -8.43
CA HIS A 49 -12.98 -4.01 -7.58
C HIS A 49 -12.37 -3.48 -6.27
N PRO A 50 -12.73 -4.06 -5.11
CA PRO A 50 -12.14 -3.67 -3.82
C PRO A 50 -10.61 -3.75 -3.82
N PHE A 51 -10.05 -4.70 -4.58
CA PHE A 51 -8.62 -4.93 -4.72
C PHE A 51 -7.87 -3.82 -5.49
N ILE A 52 -8.59 -2.94 -6.18
CA ILE A 52 -8.01 -1.78 -6.88
C ILE A 52 -8.36 -0.50 -6.14
N LEU A 53 -9.61 -0.36 -5.68
CA LEU A 53 -10.07 0.86 -5.03
C LEU A 53 -9.41 1.08 -3.66
N LEU A 54 -9.27 0.02 -2.87
CA LEU A 54 -8.69 0.08 -1.53
C LEU A 54 -7.19 0.47 -1.55
N PRO A 55 -6.32 -0.11 -2.38
CA PRO A 55 -4.93 0.33 -2.49
C PRO A 55 -4.83 1.75 -3.07
N PHE A 56 -5.65 2.07 -4.07
CA PHE A 56 -5.70 3.41 -4.65
C PHE A 56 -6.03 4.49 -3.60
N MET A 57 -7.03 4.25 -2.73
CA MET A 57 -7.33 5.13 -1.61
C MET A 57 -6.16 5.26 -0.64
N GLY A 58 -5.52 4.14 -0.28
CA GLY A 58 -4.36 4.14 0.61
C GLY A 58 -3.17 4.91 0.03
N GLN A 59 -2.93 4.80 -1.28
CA GLN A 59 -1.91 5.57 -1.99
C GLN A 59 -2.23 7.07 -1.97
N ILE A 60 -3.48 7.48 -2.24
CA ILE A 60 -3.90 8.89 -2.15
C ILE A 60 -3.59 9.44 -0.76
N LEU A 61 -3.92 8.70 0.30
CA LEU A 61 -3.62 9.11 1.67
C LEU A 61 -2.10 9.30 1.88
N LEU A 62 -1.27 8.35 1.43
CA LEU A 62 0.18 8.46 1.54
C LEU A 62 0.73 9.64 0.73
N VAL A 63 0.19 9.91 -0.46
CA VAL A 63 0.56 11.07 -1.29
C VAL A 63 0.25 12.37 -0.56
N ILE A 64 -0.95 12.48 0.03
CA ILE A 64 -1.32 13.66 0.83
C ILE A 64 -0.32 13.88 1.98
N THR A 65 0.14 12.81 2.65
CA THR A 65 1.13 12.95 3.73
C THR A 65 2.49 13.47 3.26
N LEU A 66 2.88 13.26 2.00
CA LEU A 66 4.15 13.76 1.45
C LEU A 66 4.14 15.29 1.29
N PHE A 67 3.00 15.84 0.88
CA PHE A 67 2.81 17.28 0.67
C PHE A 67 2.55 18.06 1.97
N GLN A 68 2.25 17.39 3.08
CA GLN A 68 2.12 18.04 4.38
C GLN A 68 3.48 18.58 4.91
N ARG A 69 3.47 19.77 5.53
CA ARG A 69 4.66 20.35 6.21
C ARG A 69 5.15 19.46 7.36
N LYS A 70 4.22 18.89 8.13
CA LYS A 70 4.48 17.85 9.14
C LYS A 70 3.63 16.63 8.78
N PRO A 71 4.23 15.49 8.39
CA PRO A 71 3.46 14.31 8.02
C PRO A 71 2.61 13.85 9.23
N SER A 72 1.30 13.83 9.04
CA SER A 72 0.36 13.41 10.09
C SER A 72 0.48 11.91 10.33
N LYS A 73 0.84 11.54 11.58
CA LYS A 73 1.02 10.13 11.96
C LYS A 73 -0.25 9.31 11.71
N THR A 74 -1.42 9.88 12.01
CA THR A 74 -2.72 9.22 11.83
C THR A 74 -2.98 8.88 10.36
N LEU A 75 -2.76 9.83 9.45
CA LEU A 75 -3.03 9.62 8.02
C LEU A 75 -2.05 8.61 7.42
N THR A 76 -0.80 8.60 7.88
CA THR A 76 0.17 7.55 7.55
C THR A 76 -0.27 6.18 8.04
N TYR A 77 -0.75 6.06 9.28
CA TYR A 77 -1.25 4.78 9.80
C TYR A 77 -2.49 4.28 9.04
N ILE A 78 -3.41 5.18 8.68
CA ILE A 78 -4.59 4.81 7.89
C ILE A 78 -4.16 4.37 6.48
N GLY A 79 -3.26 5.12 5.82
CA GLY A 79 -2.73 4.76 4.50
C GLY A 79 -1.99 3.41 4.51
N ILE A 80 -1.09 3.20 5.47
CA ILE A 80 -0.41 1.92 5.68
C ILE A 80 -1.39 0.81 6.05
N GLY A 81 -2.40 1.08 6.88
CA GLY A 81 -3.39 0.09 7.28
C GLY A 81 -4.25 -0.36 6.09
N CYS A 82 -4.68 0.58 5.25
CA CYS A 82 -5.44 0.31 4.04
C CYS A 82 -4.64 -0.56 3.06
N LEU A 83 -3.45 -0.10 2.67
CA LEU A 83 -2.57 -0.83 1.76
C LEU A 83 -2.07 -2.16 2.35
N GLY A 84 -1.71 -2.15 3.63
CA GLY A 84 -1.19 -3.29 4.35
C GLY A 84 -2.24 -4.38 4.54
N LEU A 85 -3.49 -4.02 4.83
CA LEU A 85 -4.57 -5.00 4.92
C LEU A 85 -4.70 -5.78 3.60
N LEU A 86 -4.74 -5.07 2.47
CA LEU A 86 -4.81 -5.74 1.17
C LEU A 86 -3.56 -6.59 0.90
N LEU A 87 -2.37 -6.02 1.03
CA LEU A 87 -1.12 -6.68 0.66
C LEU A 87 -0.79 -7.86 1.59
N VAL A 88 -1.22 -7.82 2.85
CA VAL A 88 -1.16 -8.99 3.75
C VAL A 88 -2.12 -10.09 3.28
N CYS A 89 -3.37 -9.74 2.93
CA CYS A 89 -4.32 -10.72 2.37
C CYS A 89 -3.75 -11.38 1.11
N MET A 90 -3.19 -10.58 0.20
CA MET A 90 -2.55 -11.07 -1.02
C MET A 90 -1.34 -11.96 -0.72
N PHE A 91 -0.50 -11.59 0.24
CA PHE A 91 0.62 -12.42 0.68
C PHE A 91 0.16 -13.77 1.21
N LEU A 92 -0.89 -13.80 2.04
CA LEU A 92 -1.49 -15.04 2.56
C LEU A 92 -2.03 -15.92 1.42
N ILE A 93 -2.77 -15.33 0.49
CA ILE A 93 -3.28 -16.04 -0.70
C ILE A 93 -2.12 -16.56 -1.55
N GLY A 94 -1.06 -15.77 -1.73
CA GLY A 94 0.14 -16.16 -2.46
C GLY A 94 0.85 -17.38 -1.83
N ILE A 95 0.89 -17.45 -0.50
CA ILE A 95 1.42 -18.63 0.22
C ILE A 95 0.51 -19.83 0.03
N ILE A 96 -0.79 -19.68 0.26
CA ILE A 96 -1.77 -20.79 0.16
C ILE A 96 -1.81 -21.36 -1.26
N SER A 97 -1.78 -20.48 -2.27
CA SER A 97 -1.82 -20.85 -3.68
C SER A 97 -0.43 -21.21 -4.26
N LEU A 98 0.63 -21.18 -3.45
CA LEU A 98 2.03 -21.40 -3.86
C LEU A 98 2.47 -20.51 -5.05
N LYS A 99 1.92 -19.29 -5.13
CA LYS A 99 2.20 -18.30 -6.18
C LYS A 99 3.33 -17.37 -5.73
N TYR A 100 4.56 -17.81 -5.95
CA TYR A 100 5.77 -17.08 -5.54
C TYR A 100 5.84 -15.64 -6.07
N LYS A 101 5.23 -15.34 -7.23
CA LYS A 101 5.18 -13.99 -7.79
C LYS A 101 4.42 -13.00 -6.88
N ILE A 102 3.29 -13.42 -6.33
CA ILE A 102 2.50 -12.61 -5.38
C ILE A 102 3.28 -12.40 -4.09
N VAL A 103 3.89 -13.48 -3.57
CA VAL A 103 4.68 -13.44 -2.33
C VAL A 103 5.88 -12.50 -2.47
N CYS A 104 6.68 -12.65 -3.53
CA CYS A 104 7.87 -11.83 -3.75
C CYS A 104 7.54 -10.34 -3.98
N SER A 105 6.42 -10.03 -4.64
CA SER A 105 6.03 -8.64 -4.92
C SER A 105 5.47 -7.90 -3.69
N THR A 106 4.88 -8.62 -2.73
CA THR A 106 4.29 -8.04 -1.52
C THR A 106 5.32 -7.82 -0.40
N ILE A 107 6.41 -8.61 -0.36
CA ILE A 107 7.47 -8.52 0.66
C ILE A 107 8.07 -7.10 0.79
N PRO A 108 8.49 -6.40 -0.28
CA PRO A 108 9.10 -5.07 -0.18
C PRO A 108 8.23 -4.08 0.57
N PHE A 109 6.91 -4.08 0.29
CA PHE A 109 5.95 -3.23 0.97
C PHE A 109 5.77 -3.65 2.44
N LEU A 110 5.59 -4.95 2.71
CA LEU A 110 5.41 -5.45 4.07
C LEU A 110 6.60 -5.12 4.97
N VAL A 111 7.83 -5.29 4.48
CA VAL A 111 9.04 -4.92 5.22
C VAL A 111 9.09 -3.42 5.51
N LEU A 112 8.82 -2.57 4.51
CA LEU A 112 8.83 -1.12 4.68
C LEU A 112 7.72 -0.63 5.61
N SER A 113 6.54 -1.24 5.58
CA SER A 113 5.40 -0.88 6.43
C SER A 113 5.73 -1.15 7.90
N VAL A 114 6.24 -2.35 8.22
CA VAL A 114 6.69 -2.70 9.58
C VAL A 114 7.82 -1.78 10.04
N TYR A 115 8.80 -1.50 9.17
CA TYR A 115 9.89 -0.59 9.48
C TYR A 115 9.39 0.83 9.79
N THR A 116 8.44 1.33 9.01
CA THR A 116 7.87 2.68 9.17
C THR A 116 7.06 2.78 10.46
N ILE A 117 6.23 1.78 10.78
CA ILE A 117 5.48 1.71 12.04
C ILE A 117 6.44 1.71 13.23
N LYS A 118 7.48 0.86 13.21
CA LYS A 118 8.48 0.78 14.28
C LYS A 118 9.21 2.12 14.46
N HIS A 119 9.63 2.76 13.36
CA HIS A 119 10.32 4.06 13.41
C HIS A 119 9.44 5.17 14.04
N HIS A 120 8.14 5.18 13.75
CA HIS A 120 7.20 6.13 14.32
C HIS A 120 6.89 5.87 15.80
N SER A 121 6.85 4.60 16.22
CA SER A 121 6.67 4.20 17.61
C SER A 121 7.88 4.57 18.48
N THR A 122 9.12 4.40 17.98
CA THR A 122 10.34 4.80 18.72
C THR A 122 10.42 6.31 18.95
N LYS A 123 10.02 7.14 17.98
CA LYS A 123 9.97 8.60 18.18
C LYS A 123 8.93 9.03 19.23
N LYS A 124 7.82 8.31 19.37
CA LYS A 124 6.80 8.60 20.40
C LYS A 124 7.37 8.37 21.81
N ILE A 125 8.20 7.35 21.99
CA ILE A 125 8.81 7.01 23.29
C ILE A 125 9.87 8.04 23.69
N ILE A 126 10.68 8.53 22.76
CA ILE A 126 11.74 9.51 23.05
C ILE A 126 11.16 10.89 23.41
N THR A 127 10.04 11.30 22.79
CA THR A 127 9.36 12.56 23.16
C THR A 127 8.69 12.47 24.54
N LEU A 128 8.14 11.31 24.93
CA LEU A 128 7.49 11.14 26.24
C LEU A 128 8.46 10.97 27.41
N LYS A 129 9.76 10.80 27.15
CA LYS A 129 10.80 10.65 28.18
C LYS A 129 11.69 11.90 28.32
N GLY A 130 11.37 12.96 27.59
CA GLY A 130 12.10 14.23 27.60
C GLY A 130 11.29 15.42 28.14
N ASP A 131 10.09 15.16 28.66
CA ASP A 131 9.26 16.10 29.44
C ASP A 131 9.27 15.66 30.91
#